data_AF-V8N4V4-F1
#
_entry.id   AF-V8N4V4-F1
#
_cell.length_a   1.000
_cell.length_b   1.000
_cell.length_c   1.000
_cell.angle_alpha   90.00
_cell.angle_beta   90.00
_cell.angle_gamma   90.00
#
_symmetry.space_group_name_H-M   'P 1'
#
loop_
_entity.id
_entity.type
_entity.pdbx_description
1 polymer ?
#
loop_
_entity_poly.entity_id
_entity_poly.type
_entity_poly.pdbx_seq_one_letter_code
_entity_poly.pdbx_strand_id
1 'polypeptide(L)'
;MIQDHNSQADQGKYTYKLGMNHFGDLNVVMFKSSENPQIPTGVDWRAKGAVTEVKDQGECGSCWSFSATGALEGMHFKKTGKLVSLSEQNLIDCSVENYGCNGGFVPKAFEY
;
A
#
# COMPACT_ATOMS: atom_id res chain seq x y z
N MET A 1 -17.72 13.46 12.10
CA MET A 1 -16.33 13.11 11.72
C MET A 1 -15.99 13.64 10.33
N ILE A 2 -16.47 13.05 9.22
CA ILE A 2 -16.10 13.47 7.85
C ILE A 2 -16.56 14.89 7.51
N GLN A 3 -17.82 15.23 7.76
CA GLN A 3 -18.38 16.55 7.43
C GLN A 3 -17.68 17.68 8.19
N ASP A 4 -17.44 17.47 9.48
CA ASP A 4 -16.74 18.43 10.35
C ASP A 4 -15.28 18.62 9.92
N HIS A 5 -14.54 17.53 9.67
CA HIS A 5 -13.18 17.60 9.12
C HIS A 5 -13.15 18.36 7.78
N ASN A 6 -14.08 18.08 6.86
CA ASN A 6 -14.10 18.72 5.55
C ASN A 6 -14.46 20.20 5.63
N SER A 7 -15.34 20.61 6.56
CA SER A 7 -15.59 22.02 6.86
C SER A 7 -14.33 22.72 7.38
N GLN A 8 -13.57 22.05 8.26
CA GLN A 8 -12.28 22.57 8.74
C GLN A 8 -11.22 22.61 7.63
N ALA A 9 -11.21 21.66 6.70
CA ALA A 9 -10.35 21.68 5.52
C ALA A 9 -10.70 22.83 4.56
N ASP A 10 -11.98 23.13 4.37
CA ASP A 10 -12.44 24.29 3.59
C ASP A 10 -12.02 25.63 4.22
N GLN A 11 -11.81 25.64 5.55
CA GLN A 11 -11.24 26.77 6.30
C GLN A 11 -9.69 26.79 6.28
N GLY A 12 -9.04 25.86 5.56
CA GLY A 12 -7.59 25.76 5.46
C GLY A 12 -6.90 25.15 6.68
N LYS A 13 -7.63 24.55 7.63
CA LYS A 13 -7.03 23.90 8.83
C LYS A 13 -6.39 22.55 8.52
N TYR A 14 -6.81 21.90 7.43
CA TYR A 14 -6.27 20.63 6.96
C TYR A 14 -5.94 20.69 5.47
N THR A 15 -4.93 19.93 5.05
CA THR A 15 -4.46 19.86 3.67
C THR A 15 -5.09 18.72 2.86
N TYR A 16 -6.02 17.96 3.45
CA TYR A 16 -6.70 16.85 2.82
C TYR A 16 -8.20 16.86 3.17
N LYS A 17 -9.01 16.10 2.41
CA LYS A 17 -10.43 15.87 2.67
C LYS A 17 -10.68 14.38 2.89
N LEU A 18 -11.71 14.07 3.67
CA LEU A 18 -12.18 12.72 3.91
C LEU A 18 -13.40 12.43 3.01
N GLY A 19 -13.54 11.18 2.59
CA GLY A 19 -14.71 10.67 1.88
C GLY A 19 -15.22 9.41 2.55
N MET A 20 -16.53 9.20 2.54
CA MET A 20 -17.08 7.92 3.00
C MET A 20 -16.67 6.85 2.00
N ASN A 21 -16.14 5.74 2.50
CA ASN A 21 -15.77 4.58 1.70
C ASN A 21 -16.24 3.31 2.42
N HIS A 22 -15.88 2.14 1.91
CA HIS A 22 -16.29 0.86 2.48
C HIS A 22 -15.81 0.64 3.93
N PHE A 23 -14.84 1.44 4.43
CA PHE A 23 -14.30 1.36 5.78
C PHE A 23 -14.99 2.29 6.79
N GLY A 24 -16.22 2.74 6.51
CA GLY A 24 -16.94 3.73 7.32
C GLY A 24 -17.20 3.35 8.78
N ASP A 25 -16.98 2.09 9.15
CA ASP A 25 -17.19 1.48 10.46
C ASP A 25 -15.89 1.05 11.19
N LEU A 26 -14.71 1.31 10.60
CA LEU A 26 -13.41 0.91 11.17
C LEU A 26 -12.74 2.02 12.01
N ASN A 27 -11.94 1.60 13.00
CA ASN A 27 -11.13 2.49 13.85
C ASN A 27 -9.67 2.58 13.36
N VAL A 28 -9.07 3.79 13.39
CA VAL A 28 -7.75 4.08 12.80
C VAL A 28 -6.69 4.33 13.88
N VAL A 29 -5.45 3.86 13.66
CA VAL A 29 -4.25 4.24 14.41
C VAL A 29 -3.13 4.56 13.41
N MET A 30 -2.40 5.67 13.57
CA MET A 30 -1.40 6.14 12.60
C MET A 30 -0.04 6.51 13.21
N PHE A 31 1.01 6.27 12.42
CA PHE A 31 2.45 6.43 12.71
C PHE A 31 3.11 7.61 11.96
N LYS A 32 4.36 7.93 12.33
CA LYS A 32 5.11 9.18 12.07
C LYS A 32 6.29 8.98 11.07
N SER A 33 6.68 10.02 10.32
CA SER A 33 7.75 9.98 9.30
C SER A 33 9.06 10.71 9.70
N SER A 34 10.15 10.48 8.93
CA SER A 34 11.47 11.16 9.02
C SER A 34 11.96 11.66 7.65
N GLU A 35 12.78 12.72 7.60
CA GLU A 35 13.24 13.40 6.36
C GLU A 35 14.71 13.10 5.99
N ASN A 36 15.03 13.09 4.68
CA ASN A 36 16.39 13.00 4.12
C ASN A 36 16.52 13.85 2.82
N PRO A 37 17.65 14.57 2.55
CA PRO A 37 17.64 15.79 1.71
C PRO A 37 18.21 15.67 0.27
N GLN A 38 18.42 14.47 -0.29
CA GLN A 38 19.01 14.30 -1.64
C GLN A 38 18.10 13.50 -2.58
N ILE A 39 16.84 13.91 -2.69
CA ILE A 39 15.80 13.21 -3.45
C ILE A 39 15.12 14.22 -4.39
N PRO A 40 14.76 13.84 -5.65
CA PRO A 40 13.95 14.68 -6.52
C PRO A 40 12.70 15.20 -5.81
N THR A 41 12.24 16.39 -6.16
CA THR A 41 11.05 17.03 -5.55
C THR A 41 9.77 16.22 -5.73
N GLY A 42 9.73 15.29 -6.69
CA GLY A 42 8.67 14.32 -6.84
C GLY A 42 9.09 13.15 -7.74
N VAL A 43 8.60 11.96 -7.42
CA VAL A 43 8.76 10.75 -8.24
C VAL A 43 7.42 10.03 -8.28
N ASP A 44 6.91 9.79 -9.48
CA ASP A 44 5.74 8.93 -9.71
C ASP A 44 6.15 7.70 -10.53
N TRP A 45 6.15 6.52 -9.89
CA TRP A 45 6.48 5.26 -10.55
C TRP A 45 5.34 4.72 -11.42
N ARG A 46 4.09 5.18 -11.21
CA ARG A 46 2.95 4.81 -12.05
C ARG A 46 3.11 5.41 -13.44
N ALA A 47 3.48 6.68 -13.51
CA ALA A 47 3.78 7.37 -14.77
C ALA A 47 4.96 6.74 -15.55
N LYS A 48 5.78 5.94 -14.86
CA LYS A 48 6.89 5.17 -15.47
C LYS A 48 6.50 3.74 -15.85
N GLY A 49 5.25 3.33 -15.65
CA GLY A 49 4.76 1.98 -15.97
C GLY A 49 5.22 0.88 -14.99
N ALA A 50 5.72 1.26 -13.81
CA ALA A 50 6.31 0.32 -12.85
C ALA A 50 5.34 -0.11 -11.73
N VAL A 51 4.05 0.18 -11.86
CA VAL A 51 3.02 -0.08 -10.85
C VAL A 51 1.80 -0.67 -11.56
N THR A 52 1.31 -1.81 -11.09
CA THR A 52 0.08 -2.42 -11.60
C THR A 52 -1.16 -1.63 -11.19
N GLU A 53 -2.32 -2.02 -11.72
CA GLU A 53 -3.61 -1.54 -11.22
C GLU A 53 -3.77 -1.79 -9.72
N VAL A 54 -4.60 -0.95 -9.08
CA VAL A 54 -4.98 -1.10 -7.67
C VAL A 54 -5.76 -2.41 -7.49
N LYS A 55 -5.42 -3.15 -6.44
CA LYS A 55 -6.06 -4.41 -6.06
C LYS A 55 -6.79 -4.26 -4.71
N ASP A 56 -7.57 -5.27 -4.32
CA ASP A 56 -8.33 -5.30 -3.08
C ASP A 56 -8.03 -6.58 -2.27
N GLN A 57 -7.67 -6.42 -1.01
CA GLN A 57 -7.37 -7.54 -0.09
C GLN A 57 -8.63 -8.10 0.58
N GLY A 58 -9.76 -7.41 0.48
CA GLY A 58 -11.00 -7.76 1.17
C GLY A 58 -10.86 -7.81 2.69
N GLU A 59 -11.57 -8.72 3.33
CA GLU A 59 -11.59 -8.89 4.81
C GLU A 59 -10.42 -9.74 5.35
N CYS A 60 -9.34 -9.87 4.59
CA CYS A 60 -8.15 -10.63 4.96
C CYS A 60 -7.02 -9.67 5.38
N GLY A 61 -6.34 -9.94 6.50
CA GLY A 61 -5.16 -9.18 6.96
C GLY A 61 -3.89 -9.46 6.15
N SER A 62 -4.00 -9.47 4.82
CA SER A 62 -2.94 -9.84 3.87
C SER A 62 -2.22 -8.64 3.24
N CYS A 63 -2.35 -7.43 3.80
CA CYS A 63 -1.69 -6.22 3.28
C CYS A 63 -0.18 -6.39 3.06
N TRP A 64 0.46 -7.21 3.89
CA TRP A 64 1.87 -7.59 3.76
C TRP A 64 2.19 -8.29 2.44
N SER A 65 1.28 -9.12 1.92
CA SER A 65 1.43 -9.83 0.64
C SER A 65 1.30 -8.87 -0.53
N PHE A 66 0.31 -7.96 -0.52
CA PHE A 66 0.14 -6.90 -1.52
C PHE A 66 1.33 -5.93 -1.54
N SER A 67 1.88 -5.61 -0.36
CA SER A 67 3.07 -4.76 -0.28
C SER A 67 4.30 -5.46 -0.85
N ALA A 68 4.46 -6.78 -0.62
CA ALA A 68 5.56 -7.56 -1.16
C ALA A 68 5.44 -7.73 -2.69
N THR A 69 4.27 -8.12 -3.20
CA THR A 69 4.03 -8.25 -4.64
C THR A 69 4.25 -6.92 -5.34
N GLY A 70 3.65 -5.81 -4.87
CA GLY A 70 3.81 -4.49 -5.50
C GLY A 70 5.27 -4.03 -5.59
N ALA A 71 6.08 -4.28 -4.56
CA ALA A 71 7.51 -3.99 -4.60
C ALA A 71 8.27 -4.89 -5.60
N LEU A 72 7.97 -6.18 -5.62
CA LEU A 72 8.62 -7.15 -6.51
C LEU A 72 8.22 -6.95 -7.98
N GLU A 73 6.97 -6.60 -8.25
CA GLU A 73 6.44 -6.20 -9.56
C GLU A 73 7.22 -5.00 -10.13
N GLY A 74 7.38 -3.93 -9.33
CA GLY A 74 8.14 -2.75 -9.74
C GLY A 74 9.61 -3.05 -9.99
N MET A 75 10.23 -3.90 -9.17
CA MET A 75 11.62 -4.33 -9.38
C MET A 75 11.78 -5.25 -10.60
N HIS A 76 10.82 -6.15 -10.84
CA HIS A 76 10.77 -6.97 -12.03
C HIS A 76 10.63 -6.12 -13.29
N PHE A 77 9.73 -5.12 -13.28
CA PHE A 77 9.60 -4.15 -14.36
C PHE A 77 10.91 -3.38 -14.59
N LYS A 78 11.54 -2.86 -13.52
CA LYS A 78 12.82 -2.16 -13.64
C LYS A 78 13.92 -3.01 -14.25
N LYS A 79 13.94 -4.32 -13.94
CA LYS A 79 14.95 -5.26 -14.44
C LYS A 79 14.70 -5.73 -15.88
N THR A 80 13.43 -5.92 -16.25
CA THR A 80 13.05 -6.65 -17.48
C THR A 80 12.30 -5.81 -18.50
N GLY A 81 11.78 -4.64 -18.10
CA GLY A 81 10.85 -3.83 -18.89
C GLY A 81 9.43 -4.39 -18.97
N LYS A 82 9.12 -5.49 -18.26
CA LYS A 82 7.80 -6.14 -18.29
C LYS A 82 7.08 -5.95 -16.96
N LEU A 83 5.87 -5.41 -17.01
CA LEU A 83 5.01 -5.29 -15.84
C LEU A 83 4.09 -6.52 -15.81
N VAL A 84 4.17 -7.29 -14.73
CA VAL A 84 3.39 -8.52 -14.54
C VAL A 84 2.77 -8.45 -13.16
N SER A 85 1.46 -8.70 -13.05
CA SER A 85 0.80 -8.83 -11.75
C SER A 85 1.20 -10.15 -11.11
N LEU A 86 1.79 -10.10 -9.92
CA LEU A 86 2.18 -11.27 -9.12
C LEU A 86 1.04 -11.70 -8.19
N SER A 87 1.14 -12.92 -7.67
CA SER A 87 0.09 -13.56 -6.87
C SER A 87 0.26 -13.31 -5.38
N GLU A 88 -0.60 -12.48 -4.80
CA GLU A 88 -0.70 -12.33 -3.35
C GLU A 88 -1.10 -13.63 -2.67
N GLN A 89 -2.02 -14.38 -3.29
CA GLN A 89 -2.52 -15.66 -2.76
C GLN A 89 -1.41 -16.69 -2.59
N ASN A 90 -0.42 -16.73 -3.50
CA ASN A 90 0.74 -17.60 -3.35
C ASN A 90 1.50 -17.29 -2.05
N LEU A 91 1.72 -16.02 -1.73
CA LEU A 91 2.38 -15.65 -0.49
C LEU A 91 1.50 -16.00 0.72
N ILE A 92 0.21 -15.70 0.66
CA ILE A 92 -0.77 -16.00 1.72
C ILE A 92 -0.76 -17.49 2.07
N ASP A 93 -0.71 -18.38 1.07
CA ASP A 93 -0.82 -19.82 1.25
C ASP A 93 0.52 -20.49 1.56
N CYS A 94 1.64 -19.95 1.05
CA CYS A 94 2.90 -20.70 1.01
C CYS A 94 4.04 -20.08 1.82
N SER A 95 4.00 -18.79 2.13
CA SER A 95 5.00 -18.15 2.99
C SER A 95 4.70 -18.51 4.46
N VAL A 96 4.99 -19.75 4.87
CA VAL A 96 4.58 -20.33 6.17
C VAL A 96 5.09 -19.58 7.41
N GLU A 97 6.14 -18.77 7.28
CA GLU A 97 6.60 -17.89 8.38
C GLU A 97 5.73 -16.65 8.60
N ASN A 98 4.82 -16.39 7.66
CA ASN A 98 3.74 -15.41 7.75
C ASN A 98 2.43 -16.15 8.07
N TYR A 99 1.47 -15.44 8.66
CA TYR A 99 0.27 -16.03 9.22
C TYR A 99 -0.96 -15.87 8.32
N GLY A 100 -0.75 -15.86 6.99
CA GLY A 100 -1.81 -15.69 5.99
C GLY A 100 -2.63 -14.42 6.24
N CYS A 101 -3.95 -14.59 6.43
CA CYS A 101 -4.87 -13.49 6.74
C CYS A 101 -4.75 -12.92 8.16
N ASN A 102 -3.98 -13.54 9.06
CA ASN A 102 -3.75 -13.01 10.42
C ASN A 102 -2.59 -12.02 10.49
N GLY A 103 -2.03 -11.63 9.34
CA GLY A 103 -0.90 -10.72 9.23
C GLY A 103 0.40 -11.42 8.88
N GLY A 104 1.40 -10.59 8.59
CA GLY A 104 2.71 -11.03 8.12
C GLY A 104 3.64 -9.84 7.93
N PHE A 105 4.88 -10.13 7.58
CA PHE A 105 5.93 -9.15 7.37
C PHE A 105 6.47 -9.27 5.95
N VAL A 106 6.56 -8.13 5.26
CA VAL A 106 7.08 -8.02 3.89
C VAL A 106 8.47 -8.67 3.73
N PRO A 107 9.45 -8.48 4.64
CA PRO A 107 10.74 -9.14 4.51
C PRO A 107 10.66 -10.68 4.44
N LYS A 108 9.82 -11.31 5.26
CA LYS A 108 9.62 -12.77 5.21
C LYS A 108 9.03 -13.24 3.88
N ALA A 109 8.18 -12.42 3.27
CA ALA A 109 7.62 -12.69 1.95
C ALA A 109 8.67 -12.61 0.82
N PHE A 110 9.75 -11.85 1.02
CA PHE A 110 10.88 -11.81 0.09
C PHE A 110 11.88 -12.94 0.30
N GLU A 111 11.94 -13.51 1.51
CA GLU A 111 12.81 -14.64 1.86
C GLU A 111 12.23 -16.00 1.41
N TYR A 112 10.90 -16.12 1.39
CA TYR A 112 10.16 -17.27 0.84
C TYR A 112 10.48 -17.48 -0.66
#